data_AF-A0A956GK73-F1
#
_entry.id   AF-A0A956GK73-F1
#
_cell.length_a   1.000
_cell.length_b   1.000
_cell.length_c   1.000
_cell.angle_alpha   90.00
_cell.angle_beta   90.00
_cell.angle_gamma   90.00
#
_symmetry.space_group_name_H-M   'P 1'
#
loop_
_entity.id
_entity.type
_entity.pdbx_description
1 polymer ?
#
loop_
_entity_poly.entity_id
_entity_poly.type
_entity_poly.pdbx_seq_one_letter_code
_entity_poly.pdbx_strand_id
1 'polypeptide(L)'
;MRLFGFGSLCFDPELPDQVVERFSARLRGVRRAFNKRSASRFCAREESFDAFFDQAPTGFCKDGIYDSLVLGTEPDDSAHIDGLVIGYSAAAAEAALQATDRREGYVEGRASRLNGYVRVVRSVERLDGAGEQHADASVYLTNPDPHIYRAGPLTLRQQAMILINATPRERRDARDSRGLHYLEGTRASLRSVGIVDRHLEALAAAIYALDGPWLAALSPPQPALR
;
A
#
# COMPACT_ATOMS: atom_id res chain seq x y z
N MET A 1 -21.80 2.68 -0.72
CA MET A 1 -20.56 3.48 -0.90
C MET A 1 -19.48 2.57 -1.45
N ARG A 2 -18.57 3.08 -2.29
CA ARG A 2 -17.43 2.32 -2.85
C ARG A 2 -16.11 2.96 -2.43
N LEU A 3 -15.14 2.13 -2.06
CA LEU A 3 -13.75 2.50 -1.83
C LEU A 3 -12.87 1.85 -2.89
N PHE A 4 -11.93 2.59 -3.46
CA PHE A 4 -10.89 2.02 -4.32
C PHE A 4 -9.62 1.75 -3.51
N GLY A 5 -9.31 0.47 -3.31
CA GLY A 5 -8.09 0.01 -2.66
C GLY A 5 -6.98 -0.27 -3.67
N PHE A 6 -5.80 0.29 -3.41
CA PHE A 6 -4.57 -0.01 -4.16
C PHE A 6 -3.40 -0.44 -3.26
N GLY A 7 -3.64 -0.59 -1.96
CA GLY A 7 -2.68 -1.01 -0.95
C GLY A 7 -3.31 -1.96 0.04
N SER A 8 -3.22 -1.70 1.35
CA SER A 8 -3.70 -2.67 2.34
C SER A 8 -5.21 -2.93 2.32
N LEU A 9 -6.03 -1.97 1.86
CA LEU A 9 -7.47 -2.21 1.67
C LEU A 9 -7.75 -3.40 0.74
N CYS A 10 -6.82 -3.76 -0.15
CA CYS A 10 -6.95 -4.94 -0.99
C CYS A 10 -7.02 -6.23 -0.18
N PHE A 11 -6.31 -6.38 0.93
CA PHE A 11 -6.30 -7.63 1.72
C PHE A 11 -6.89 -7.49 3.12
N ASP A 12 -7.14 -6.25 3.55
CA ASP A 12 -7.60 -5.91 4.88
C ASP A 12 -8.59 -4.74 4.78
N PRO A 13 -9.79 -4.98 4.22
CA PRO A 13 -10.83 -3.95 4.10
C PRO A 13 -11.40 -3.60 5.47
N GLU A 14 -11.88 -2.36 5.62
CA GLU A 14 -12.66 -1.98 6.79
C GLU A 14 -13.98 -2.75 6.84
N LEU A 15 -14.45 -3.15 8.03
CA LEU A 15 -15.73 -3.86 8.19
C LEU A 15 -15.92 -5.02 7.18
N PRO A 16 -15.02 -6.03 7.15
CA PRO A 16 -15.01 -7.07 6.12
C PRO A 16 -16.34 -7.81 5.99
N ASP A 17 -17.04 -8.04 7.11
CA ASP A 17 -18.34 -8.74 7.14
C ASP A 17 -19.50 -7.90 6.56
N GLN A 18 -19.26 -6.62 6.24
CA GLN A 18 -20.24 -5.68 5.68
C GLN A 18 -19.97 -5.35 4.21
N VAL A 19 -18.96 -5.99 3.60
CA VAL A 19 -18.65 -5.83 2.18
C VAL A 19 -19.71 -6.55 1.35
N VAL A 20 -20.39 -5.83 0.47
CA VAL A 20 -21.49 -6.35 -0.38
C VAL A 20 -21.09 -6.53 -1.85
N GLU A 21 -20.01 -5.90 -2.27
CA GLU A 21 -19.46 -6.04 -3.63
C GLU A 21 -17.94 -5.88 -3.60
N ARG A 22 -17.26 -6.63 -4.47
CA ARG A 22 -15.82 -6.51 -4.69
C ARG A 22 -15.50 -6.83 -6.13
N PHE A 23 -14.73 -5.98 -6.80
CA PHE A 23 -14.33 -6.19 -8.19
C PHE A 23 -13.00 -5.52 -8.51
N SER A 24 -12.28 -6.04 -9.50
CA SER A 24 -11.07 -5.44 -10.05
C SER A 24 -11.41 -4.19 -10.86
N ALA A 25 -10.66 -3.11 -10.62
CA ALA A 25 -10.85 -1.84 -11.30
C ALA A 25 -9.54 -1.11 -11.56
N ARG A 26 -9.59 -0.13 -12.45
CA ARG A 26 -8.48 0.71 -12.88
C ARG A 26 -8.74 2.18 -12.58
N LEU A 27 -7.79 2.80 -11.90
CA LEU A 27 -7.74 4.24 -11.64
C LEU A 27 -6.66 4.87 -12.54
N ARG A 28 -7.03 5.84 -13.37
CA ARG A 28 -6.12 6.53 -14.31
C ARG A 28 -5.56 7.83 -13.74
N GLY A 29 -4.48 8.33 -14.32
CA GLY A 29 -3.88 9.63 -14.00
C GLY A 29 -2.96 9.63 -12.78
N VAL A 30 -2.66 8.45 -12.25
CA VAL A 30 -1.76 8.25 -11.11
C VAL A 30 -0.99 6.96 -11.28
N ARG A 31 0.19 6.89 -10.69
CA ARG A 31 0.96 5.66 -10.52
C ARG A 31 1.12 5.30 -9.05
N ARG A 32 1.16 4.00 -8.77
CA ARG A 32 1.46 3.43 -7.45
C ARG A 32 2.95 3.62 -7.14
N ALA A 33 3.28 3.97 -5.90
CA ALA A 33 4.68 4.14 -5.47
C ALA A 33 4.86 3.81 -3.98
N PHE A 34 5.98 3.19 -3.59
CA PHE A 34 6.41 3.11 -2.19
C PHE A 34 7.09 4.41 -1.74
N ASN A 35 6.34 5.51 -1.74
CA ASN A 35 6.84 6.85 -1.47
C ASN A 35 6.39 7.41 -0.10
N LYS A 36 5.75 6.58 0.73
CA LYS A 36 5.25 6.99 2.04
C LYS A 36 5.93 6.24 3.17
N ARG A 37 6.32 6.98 4.20
CA ARG A 37 6.76 6.47 5.49
C ARG A 37 5.55 6.05 6.31
N SER A 38 5.64 4.90 6.98
CA SER A 38 4.62 4.44 7.92
C SER A 38 5.21 4.24 9.31
N ALA A 39 4.81 5.12 10.21
CA ALA A 39 5.11 5.04 11.65
C ALA A 39 4.15 4.09 12.39
N SER A 40 3.16 3.48 11.72
CA SER A 40 2.27 2.46 12.29
C SER A 40 2.69 1.04 11.93
N ARG A 41 3.56 0.88 10.94
CA ARG A 41 4.12 -0.41 10.49
C ARG A 41 5.60 -0.55 10.86
N PHE A 42 6.01 0.09 11.95
CA PHE A 42 7.39 0.06 12.41
C PHE A 42 7.78 -1.31 12.96
N CYS A 43 9.09 -1.57 13.02
CA CYS A 43 9.64 -2.73 13.69
C CYS A 43 10.76 -2.29 14.64
N ALA A 44 10.75 -2.80 15.87
CA ALA A 44 11.91 -2.61 16.74
C ALA A 44 13.12 -3.30 16.11
N ARG A 45 14.29 -2.64 16.16
CA ARG A 45 15.53 -3.12 15.55
C ARG A 45 15.90 -4.51 16.05
N GLU A 46 15.77 -4.72 17.36
CA GLU A 46 16.04 -6.01 18.00
C GLU A 46 15.13 -7.15 17.50
N GLU A 47 13.93 -6.84 16.99
CA GLU A 47 12.99 -7.82 16.42
C GLU A 47 13.18 -7.99 14.90
N SER A 48 13.84 -7.03 14.24
CA SER A 48 13.93 -6.92 12.80
C SER A 48 15.06 -7.72 12.16
N PHE A 49 15.11 -7.85 10.84
CA PHE A 49 16.29 -8.42 10.18
C PHE A 49 17.57 -7.60 10.37
N ASP A 50 17.48 -6.28 10.61
CA ASP A 50 18.63 -5.38 10.83
C ASP A 50 19.77 -5.51 9.80
N ALA A 51 19.47 -5.99 8.59
CA ALA A 51 20.47 -6.46 7.63
C ALA A 51 21.24 -5.33 6.95
N PHE A 52 20.64 -4.13 6.91
CA PHE A 52 21.16 -2.99 6.13
C PHE A 52 21.24 -1.71 6.95
N PHE A 53 21.46 -1.77 8.26
CA PHE A 53 21.50 -0.57 9.13
C PHE A 53 22.41 0.54 8.58
N ASP A 54 23.65 0.20 8.20
CA ASP A 54 24.65 1.18 7.73
C ASP A 54 24.46 1.59 6.26
N GLN A 55 23.58 0.92 5.52
CA GLN A 55 23.37 1.12 4.08
C GLN A 55 22.01 1.74 3.75
N ALA A 56 21.03 1.58 4.64
CA ALA A 56 19.71 2.13 4.45
C ALA A 56 19.75 3.66 4.49
N PRO A 57 18.88 4.35 3.73
CA PRO A 57 18.78 5.80 3.79
C PRO A 57 18.61 6.31 5.22
N THR A 58 19.33 7.38 5.54
CA THR A 58 19.28 8.01 6.86
C THR A 58 17.86 8.43 7.20
N GLY A 59 17.51 8.31 8.47
CA GLY A 59 16.20 8.71 8.99
C GLY A 59 15.11 7.63 8.96
N PHE A 60 15.35 6.43 8.42
CA PHE A 60 14.42 5.29 8.53
C PHE A 60 14.66 4.40 9.76
N CYS A 61 15.70 4.70 10.53
CA CYS A 61 15.90 4.16 11.86
C CYS A 61 16.03 5.32 12.84
N LYS A 62 15.21 5.34 13.89
CA LYS A 62 15.28 6.32 14.97
C LYS A 62 15.03 5.63 16.30
N ASP A 63 15.89 5.89 17.28
CA ASP A 63 15.75 5.37 18.66
C ASP A 63 15.55 3.83 18.70
N GLY A 64 16.28 3.10 17.84
CA GLY A 64 16.18 1.64 17.74
C GLY A 64 14.91 1.13 17.06
N ILE A 65 14.16 1.99 16.36
CA ILE A 65 12.94 1.63 15.65
C ILE A 65 13.12 1.89 14.16
N TYR A 66 12.82 0.87 13.35
CA TYR A 66 12.74 0.98 11.89
C TYR A 66 11.35 1.40 11.45
N ASP A 67 11.26 2.55 10.78
CA ASP A 67 10.07 2.93 10.02
C ASP A 67 9.96 2.07 8.76
N SER A 68 8.73 1.77 8.34
CA SER A 68 8.48 1.06 7.10
C SER A 68 8.08 2.01 5.96
N LEU A 69 7.99 1.44 4.75
CA LEU A 69 7.38 2.08 3.59
C LEU A 69 6.00 1.49 3.34
N VAL A 70 5.07 2.35 2.93
CA VAL A 70 3.74 1.97 2.44
C VAL A 70 3.48 2.57 1.08
N LEU A 71 2.46 2.02 0.41
CA LEU A 71 2.04 2.51 -0.88
C LEU A 71 1.37 3.87 -0.75
N GLY A 72 1.83 4.78 -1.60
CA GLY A 72 1.16 5.99 -1.96
C GLY A 72 0.92 6.05 -3.46
N THR A 73 0.72 7.27 -3.95
CA THR A 73 0.43 7.59 -5.34
C THR A 73 1.26 8.79 -5.76
N GLU A 74 1.58 8.85 -7.04
CA GLU A 74 2.17 10.03 -7.67
C GLU A 74 1.36 10.38 -8.92
N PRO A 75 1.07 11.67 -9.17
CA PRO A 75 0.41 12.09 -10.40
C PRO A 75 1.20 11.64 -11.63
N ASP A 76 0.50 11.03 -12.59
CA ASP A 76 1.06 10.60 -13.88
C ASP A 76 -0.10 10.34 -14.85
N ASP A 77 -0.34 11.30 -15.75
CA ASP A 77 -1.48 11.29 -16.68
C ASP A 77 -1.45 10.11 -17.66
N SER A 78 -0.27 9.51 -17.87
CA SER A 78 -0.10 8.34 -18.73
C SER A 78 -0.28 7.02 -18.00
N ALA A 79 -0.20 7.04 -16.67
CA ALA A 79 -0.23 5.85 -15.84
C ALA A 79 -1.63 5.52 -15.34
N HIS A 80 -1.70 4.31 -14.79
CA HIS A 80 -2.86 3.83 -14.08
C HIS A 80 -2.44 2.92 -12.93
N ILE A 81 -3.39 2.69 -12.03
CA ILE A 81 -3.30 1.73 -10.95
C ILE A 81 -4.44 0.74 -11.11
N ASP A 82 -4.11 -0.54 -11.22
CA ASP A 82 -5.08 -1.62 -11.11
C ASP A 82 -5.19 -2.03 -9.63
N GLY A 83 -6.42 -2.11 -9.15
CA GLY A 83 -6.75 -2.31 -7.75
C GLY A 83 -8.12 -2.96 -7.59
N LEU A 84 -8.70 -2.77 -6.42
CA LEU A 84 -9.98 -3.37 -6.04
C LEU A 84 -10.96 -2.31 -5.59
N VAL A 85 -12.17 -2.33 -6.15
CA VAL A 85 -13.30 -1.65 -5.54
C VAL A 85 -13.87 -2.54 -4.46
N ILE A 86 -14.15 -1.95 -3.30
CA ILE A 86 -14.80 -2.57 -2.16
C ILE A 86 -16.05 -1.75 -1.88
N GLY A 87 -17.22 -2.34 -2.06
CA GLY A 87 -18.48 -1.66 -1.83
C GLY A 87 -19.17 -2.13 -0.56
N TYR A 88 -19.81 -1.16 0.09
CA TYR A 88 -20.54 -1.30 1.33
C TYR A 88 -22.00 -0.93 1.13
N SER A 89 -22.88 -1.63 1.86
CA SER A 89 -24.29 -1.30 1.94
C SER A 89 -24.52 0.14 2.40
N ALA A 90 -25.71 0.69 2.15
CA ALA A 90 -26.06 2.03 2.63
C ALA A 90 -25.97 2.14 4.17
N ALA A 91 -26.33 1.06 4.89
CA ALA A 91 -26.27 1.02 6.35
C ALA A 91 -24.84 1.04 6.91
N ALA A 92 -23.86 0.48 6.18
CA ALA A 92 -22.46 0.42 6.61
C ALA A 92 -21.57 1.53 6.03
N ALA A 93 -22.08 2.29 5.04
CA ALA A 93 -21.29 3.25 4.27
C ALA A 93 -20.53 4.27 5.15
N GLU A 94 -21.24 4.94 6.06
CA GLU A 94 -20.64 5.97 6.90
C GLU A 94 -19.58 5.40 7.86
N ALA A 95 -19.88 4.26 8.49
CA ALA A 95 -18.96 3.60 9.41
C ALA A 95 -17.67 3.14 8.69
N ALA A 96 -17.80 2.58 7.49
CA ALA A 96 -16.66 2.17 6.66
C ALA A 96 -15.81 3.38 6.24
N LEU A 97 -16.45 4.49 5.86
CA LEU A 97 -15.76 5.72 5.48
C LEU A 97 -14.96 6.30 6.65
N GLN A 98 -15.58 6.43 7.82
CA GLN A 98 -14.93 6.95 9.02
C GLN A 98 -13.79 6.04 9.51
N ALA A 99 -13.96 4.72 9.40
CA ALA A 99 -12.89 3.77 9.71
C ALA A 99 -11.69 3.96 8.77
N THR A 100 -11.96 4.12 7.47
CA THR A 100 -10.92 4.37 6.47
C THR A 100 -10.24 5.72 6.68
N ASP A 101 -11.00 6.78 6.99
CA ASP A 101 -10.45 8.10 7.32
C ASP A 101 -9.46 8.02 8.49
N ARG A 102 -9.84 7.31 9.57
CA ARG A 102 -8.95 7.10 10.73
C ARG A 102 -7.68 6.33 10.34
N ARG A 103 -7.82 5.26 9.57
CA ARG A 103 -6.70 4.44 9.10
C ARG A 103 -5.71 5.24 8.26
N GLU A 104 -6.22 6.03 7.33
CA GLU A 104 -5.40 6.83 6.40
C GLU A 104 -4.97 8.18 7.03
N GLY A 105 -5.38 8.46 8.27
CA GLY A 105 -5.05 9.70 8.96
C GLY A 105 -5.61 10.94 8.26
N TYR A 106 -6.73 10.79 7.57
CA TYR A 106 -7.47 11.87 6.93
C TYR A 106 -8.50 12.43 7.92
N VAL A 107 -8.51 13.76 8.06
CA VAL A 107 -9.55 14.48 8.80
C VAL A 107 -10.10 15.58 7.91
N GLU A 108 -11.41 15.55 7.67
CA GLU A 108 -12.10 16.55 6.88
C GLU A 108 -12.00 17.95 7.53
N GLY A 109 -11.78 18.98 6.72
CA GLY A 109 -11.57 20.36 7.20
C GLY A 109 -10.22 20.62 7.88
N ARG A 110 -9.39 19.59 8.13
CA ARG A 110 -8.02 19.78 8.63
C ARG A 110 -7.15 20.41 7.55
N ALA A 111 -6.21 21.27 7.95
CA ALA A 111 -5.20 21.81 7.04
C ALA A 111 -4.49 20.67 6.28
N SER A 112 -4.51 20.74 4.95
CA SER A 112 -4.08 19.66 4.06
C SER A 112 -2.72 19.07 4.46
N ARG A 113 -1.69 19.89 4.68
CA ARG A 113 -0.34 19.48 5.12
C ARG A 113 -0.26 18.54 6.35
N LEU A 114 -1.33 18.43 7.13
CA LEU A 114 -1.42 17.54 8.30
C LEU A 114 -2.05 16.18 7.99
N ASN A 115 -2.64 16.01 6.82
CA ASN A 115 -3.19 14.74 6.33
C ASN A 115 -2.14 14.05 5.46
N GLY A 116 -1.83 12.78 5.75
CA GLY A 116 -0.91 12.00 4.91
C GLY A 116 -1.51 11.57 3.57
N TYR A 117 -2.84 11.51 3.49
CA TYR A 117 -3.58 11.27 2.26
C TYR A 117 -4.68 12.32 2.09
N VAL A 118 -5.13 12.51 0.86
CA VAL A 118 -6.32 13.28 0.52
C VAL A 118 -7.40 12.34 0.01
N ARG A 119 -8.61 12.47 0.55
CA ARG A 119 -9.77 11.73 0.10
C ARG A 119 -10.42 12.45 -1.08
N VAL A 120 -10.62 11.75 -2.18
CA VAL A 120 -11.32 12.26 -3.37
C VAL A 120 -12.27 11.20 -3.91
N VAL A 121 -13.32 11.63 -4.61
CA VAL A 121 -14.11 10.72 -5.44
C VAL A 121 -13.52 10.71 -6.86
N ARG A 122 -13.37 9.52 -7.43
CA ARG A 122 -12.90 9.31 -8.81
C ARG A 122 -13.74 8.24 -9.48
N SER A 123 -13.95 8.42 -10.77
CA SER A 123 -14.45 7.35 -11.63
C SER A 123 -13.34 6.33 -11.87
N VAL A 124 -13.63 5.06 -11.65
CA VAL A 124 -12.73 3.93 -11.93
C VAL A 124 -13.35 3.03 -12.99
N GLU A 125 -12.51 2.47 -13.85
CA GLU A 125 -12.90 1.56 -14.93
C GLU A 125 -12.92 0.13 -14.40
N ARG A 126 -14.02 -0.60 -14.58
CA ARG A 126 -14.16 -1.98 -14.13
C ARG A 126 -13.45 -2.94 -15.09
N LEU A 127 -12.70 -3.90 -14.56
CA LEU A 127 -11.82 -4.79 -15.35
C LEU A 127 -12.34 -6.22 -15.52
N ASP A 128 -13.34 -6.65 -14.76
CA ASP A 128 -13.88 -8.02 -14.84
C ASP A 128 -14.94 -8.19 -15.95
N GLY A 129 -15.28 -7.11 -16.68
CA GLY A 129 -16.26 -7.11 -17.77
C GLY A 129 -17.72 -7.26 -17.34
N ALA A 130 -18.02 -7.25 -16.04
CA ALA A 130 -19.38 -7.43 -15.53
C ALA A 130 -20.02 -6.09 -15.11
N GLY A 131 -21.32 -5.90 -15.40
CA GLY A 131 -22.07 -4.74 -14.90
C GLY A 131 -21.65 -3.40 -15.53
N GLU A 132 -21.71 -2.33 -14.73
CA GLU A 132 -21.36 -0.98 -15.17
C GLU A 132 -19.86 -0.86 -15.47
N GLN A 133 -19.51 -0.31 -16.63
CA GLN A 133 -18.12 -0.17 -17.08
C GLN A 133 -17.31 0.79 -16.21
N HIS A 134 -17.98 1.77 -15.60
CA HIS A 134 -17.38 2.75 -14.71
C HIS A 134 -18.11 2.77 -13.37
N ALA A 135 -17.41 3.12 -12.29
CA ALA A 135 -18.02 3.34 -10.99
C ALA A 135 -17.33 4.48 -10.27
N ASP A 136 -18.08 5.33 -9.58
CA ASP A 136 -17.51 6.30 -8.66
C ASP A 136 -17.08 5.61 -7.36
N ALA A 137 -15.86 5.89 -6.92
CA ALA A 137 -15.31 5.38 -5.67
C ALA A 137 -14.53 6.46 -4.94
N SER A 138 -14.60 6.43 -3.60
CA SER A 138 -13.70 7.21 -2.76
C SER A 138 -12.29 6.60 -2.81
N VAL A 139 -11.29 7.45 -2.98
CA VAL A 139 -9.88 7.10 -3.13
C VAL A 139 -9.04 7.96 -2.19
N TYR A 140 -8.07 7.35 -1.52
CA TYR A 140 -7.09 8.04 -0.68
C TYR A 140 -5.77 8.19 -1.44
N LEU A 141 -5.58 9.35 -2.06
CA LEU A 141 -4.36 9.66 -2.81
C LEU A 141 -3.32 10.25 -1.86
N THR A 142 -2.04 10.03 -2.15
CA THR A 142 -0.98 10.70 -1.39
C THR A 142 -1.15 12.21 -1.48
N ASN A 143 -1.06 12.88 -0.33
CA ASN A 143 -1.20 14.31 -0.30
C ASN A 143 -0.02 14.96 -1.06
N PRO A 144 -0.28 15.83 -2.05
CA PRO A 144 0.79 16.47 -2.80
C PRO A 144 1.60 17.49 -1.98
N ASP A 145 1.03 18.02 -0.89
CA ASP A 145 1.70 19.00 -0.04
C ASP A 145 2.92 18.38 0.66
N PRO A 146 4.00 19.16 0.90
CA PRO A 146 5.11 18.70 1.72
C PRO A 146 4.62 18.26 3.11
N HIS A 147 4.80 16.97 3.41
CA HIS A 147 4.38 16.38 4.67
C HIS A 147 5.40 15.38 5.21
N ILE A 148 5.42 15.20 6.53
CA ILE A 148 6.41 14.36 7.23
C ILE A 148 6.39 12.88 6.81
N TYR A 149 5.26 12.41 6.28
CA TYR A 149 5.11 11.02 5.83
C TYR A 149 5.66 10.75 4.43
N ARG A 150 6.23 11.73 3.71
CA ARG A 150 6.79 11.51 2.38
C ARG A 150 8.23 11.01 2.52
N ALA A 151 8.55 9.89 1.88
CA ALA A 151 9.87 9.25 1.97
C ALA A 151 10.96 9.97 1.16
N GLY A 152 10.57 10.85 0.23
CA GLY A 152 11.48 11.42 -0.75
C GLY A 152 11.81 10.44 -1.89
N PRO A 153 12.71 10.82 -2.82
CA PRO A 153 13.13 9.94 -3.91
C PRO A 153 13.96 8.78 -3.36
N LEU A 154 13.50 7.55 -3.58
CA LEU A 154 14.18 6.33 -3.19
C LEU A 154 14.34 5.40 -4.39
N THR A 155 15.53 4.86 -4.58
CA THR A 155 15.77 3.78 -5.56
C THR A 155 15.08 2.49 -5.11
N LEU A 156 14.81 1.56 -6.04
CA LEU A 156 14.24 0.24 -5.69
C LEU A 156 15.11 -0.51 -4.67
N ARG A 157 16.44 -0.40 -4.77
CA ARG A 157 17.37 -1.01 -3.81
C ARG A 157 17.21 -0.41 -2.40
N GLN A 158 17.09 0.91 -2.31
CA GLN A 158 16.85 1.58 -1.02
C GLN A 158 15.47 1.21 -0.43
N GLN A 159 14.42 1.16 -1.26
CA GLN A 159 13.10 0.71 -0.82
C GLN A 159 13.14 -0.73 -0.29
N ALA A 160 13.85 -1.63 -0.99
CA ALA A 160 14.05 -3.01 -0.57
C ALA A 160 14.75 -3.09 0.80
N MET A 161 15.86 -2.37 0.99
CA MET A 161 16.59 -2.32 2.26
C MET A 161 15.73 -1.82 3.42
N ILE A 162 14.95 -0.76 3.20
CA ILE A 162 14.05 -0.21 4.22
C ILE A 162 12.98 -1.24 4.59
N LEU A 163 12.33 -1.86 3.61
CA LEU A 163 11.29 -2.86 3.88
C LEU A 163 11.87 -4.08 4.61
N ILE A 164 13.06 -4.56 4.24
CA ILE A 164 13.75 -5.67 4.93
C ILE A 164 14.02 -5.31 6.39
N ASN A 165 14.62 -4.15 6.67
CA ASN A 165 14.88 -3.69 8.03
C ASN A 165 13.59 -3.43 8.82
N ALA A 166 12.49 -3.08 8.17
CA ALA A 166 11.19 -2.92 8.82
C ALA A 166 10.40 -4.23 8.94
N THR A 167 11.01 -5.39 8.65
CA THR A 167 10.36 -6.70 8.76
C THR A 167 10.84 -7.45 9.99
N PRO A 168 9.93 -7.95 10.84
CA PRO A 168 10.31 -8.78 11.97
C PRO A 168 10.87 -10.13 11.49
N ARG A 169 11.85 -10.68 12.21
CA ARG A 169 12.41 -12.02 11.91
C ARG A 169 11.37 -13.13 12.12
N GLU A 170 10.46 -12.92 13.05
CA GLU A 170 9.36 -13.83 13.36
C GLU A 170 8.02 -13.13 13.15
N ARG A 171 7.15 -13.76 12.36
CA ARG A 171 5.79 -13.27 12.16
C ARG A 171 4.91 -13.71 13.33
N ARG A 172 4.48 -12.74 14.15
CA ARG A 172 3.63 -13.00 15.33
C ARG A 172 2.15 -13.22 15.00
N ASP A 173 1.65 -12.57 13.95
CA ASP A 173 0.24 -12.62 13.54
C ASP A 173 0.15 -12.71 12.00
N ALA A 174 -0.81 -13.46 11.48
CA ALA A 174 -1.18 -13.44 10.07
C ALA A 174 -1.64 -12.04 9.60
N ARG A 175 -2.13 -11.18 10.50
CA ARG A 175 -2.45 -9.77 10.22
C ARG A 175 -1.24 -8.83 10.29
N ASP A 176 -0.08 -9.33 10.71
CA ASP A 176 1.15 -8.57 10.66
C ASP A 176 1.44 -8.16 9.22
N SER A 177 1.49 -6.86 9.02
CA SER A 177 1.68 -6.21 7.74
C SER A 177 2.78 -5.16 7.88
N ARG A 178 3.85 -5.52 8.57
CA ARG A 178 5.10 -4.75 8.63
C ARG A 178 6.04 -5.14 7.49
N GLY A 179 6.79 -4.17 6.99
CA GLY A 179 7.84 -4.38 5.98
C GLY A 179 7.39 -5.24 4.80
N LEU A 180 8.08 -6.36 4.58
CA LEU A 180 7.83 -7.29 3.48
C LEU A 180 6.45 -7.95 3.54
N HIS A 181 5.85 -8.13 4.72
CA HIS A 181 4.50 -8.71 4.81
C HIS A 181 3.42 -7.80 4.23
N TYR A 182 3.60 -6.47 4.27
CA TYR A 182 2.70 -5.53 3.60
C TYR A 182 2.82 -5.61 2.08
N LEU A 183 4.06 -5.68 1.57
CA LEU A 183 4.32 -5.87 0.14
C LEU A 183 3.69 -7.18 -0.34
N GLU A 184 3.92 -8.29 0.38
CA GLU A 184 3.36 -9.59 0.01
C GLU A 184 1.84 -9.61 0.08
N GLY A 185 1.24 -9.08 1.14
CA GLY A 185 -0.21 -9.01 1.28
C GLY A 185 -0.85 -8.28 0.09
N THR A 186 -0.23 -7.18 -0.36
CA THR A 186 -0.72 -6.42 -1.52
C THR A 186 -0.56 -7.22 -2.81
N ARG A 187 0.64 -7.79 -3.05
CA ARG A 187 0.92 -8.61 -4.24
C ARG A 187 -0.02 -9.82 -4.32
N ALA A 188 -0.16 -10.57 -3.24
CA ALA A 188 -1.01 -11.76 -3.18
C ALA A 188 -2.48 -11.43 -3.44
N SER A 189 -2.99 -10.31 -2.90
CA SER A 189 -4.39 -9.90 -3.12
C SER A 189 -4.66 -9.41 -4.55
N LEU A 190 -3.69 -8.76 -5.19
CA LEU A 190 -3.84 -8.39 -6.61
C LEU A 190 -3.75 -9.62 -7.52
N ARG A 191 -2.80 -10.53 -7.24
CA ARG A 191 -2.65 -11.77 -8.00
C ARG A 191 -3.87 -12.68 -7.89
N SER A 192 -4.54 -12.72 -6.74
CA SER A 192 -5.76 -13.54 -6.57
C SER A 192 -6.93 -13.11 -7.46
N VAL A 193 -6.87 -11.90 -8.03
CA VAL A 193 -7.82 -11.39 -9.02
C VAL A 193 -7.19 -11.19 -10.41
N GLY A 194 -6.04 -11.82 -10.66
CA GLY A 194 -5.36 -11.79 -11.97
C GLY A 194 -4.59 -10.50 -12.28
N ILE A 195 -4.37 -9.62 -11.30
CA ILE A 195 -3.60 -8.38 -11.47
C ILE A 195 -2.14 -8.62 -11.09
N VAL A 196 -1.21 -8.34 -12.02
CA VAL A 196 0.23 -8.35 -11.78
C VAL A 196 0.78 -6.93 -11.93
N ASP A 197 1.09 -6.28 -10.80
CA ASP A 197 1.59 -4.90 -10.81
C ASP A 197 3.10 -4.85 -11.05
N ARG A 198 3.51 -4.21 -12.15
CA ARG A 198 4.91 -4.13 -12.57
C ARG A 198 5.84 -3.49 -11.53
N HIS A 199 5.38 -2.48 -10.81
CA HIS A 199 6.20 -1.80 -9.80
C HIS A 199 6.40 -2.67 -8.56
N LEU A 200 5.33 -3.33 -8.09
CA LEU A 200 5.42 -4.26 -6.96
C LEU A 200 6.32 -5.45 -7.29
N GLU A 201 6.23 -5.99 -8.51
CA GLU A 201 7.09 -7.10 -8.94
C GLU A 201 8.55 -6.67 -9.13
N ALA A 202 8.81 -5.46 -9.63
CA ALA A 202 10.16 -4.92 -9.72
C ALA A 202 10.80 -4.72 -8.32
N LEU A 203 10.02 -4.26 -7.34
CA LEU A 203 10.48 -4.13 -5.96
C LEU A 203 10.76 -5.51 -5.33
N ALA A 204 9.88 -6.49 -5.54
CA ALA A 204 10.12 -7.86 -5.10
C ALA A 204 11.39 -8.46 -5.75
N ALA A 205 11.62 -8.22 -7.03
CA ALA A 205 12.85 -8.64 -7.70
C ALA A 205 14.09 -7.96 -7.10
N ALA A 206 14.02 -6.68 -6.74
CA ALA A 206 15.11 -5.98 -6.05
C ALA A 206 15.39 -6.57 -4.66
N ILE A 207 14.36 -7.04 -3.94
CA ILE A 207 14.52 -7.73 -2.65
C ILE A 207 15.16 -9.11 -2.84
N TYR A 208 14.74 -9.87 -3.86
CA TYR A 208 15.35 -11.15 -4.22
C TYR A 208 16.83 -11.00 -4.60
N ALA A 209 17.19 -9.91 -5.29
CA ALA A 209 18.58 -9.63 -5.66
C ALA A 209 19.49 -9.30 -4.47
N LEU A 210 18.94 -9.00 -3.29
CA LEU A 210 19.73 -8.76 -2.08
C LEU A 210 20.10 -10.04 -1.34
N ASP A 211 19.41 -11.17 -1.62
CA ASP A 211 19.58 -12.51 -1.04
C ASP A 211 19.65 -12.60 0.50
N GLY A 212 18.82 -13.45 1.12
CA GLY A 212 18.85 -13.60 2.57
C GLY A 212 17.64 -14.30 3.18
N PRO A 213 17.62 -14.48 4.51
CA PRO A 213 16.56 -15.21 5.21
C PRO A 213 15.19 -14.52 5.11
N TRP A 214 15.14 -13.21 4.84
CA TRP A 214 13.91 -12.46 4.66
C TRP A 214 13.09 -12.89 3.43
N LEU A 215 13.67 -13.64 2.49
CA LEU A 215 12.94 -14.17 1.33
C LEU A 215 11.81 -15.12 1.73
N ALA A 216 11.87 -15.74 2.92
CA ALA A 216 10.76 -16.53 3.46
C ALA A 216 9.46 -15.70 3.64
N ALA A 217 9.54 -14.37 3.67
CA ALA A 217 8.38 -13.49 3.78
C ALA A 217 7.71 -13.15 2.43
N LEU A 218 8.28 -13.59 1.30
CA LEU A 218 7.84 -13.19 -0.05
C LEU A 218 7.74 -14.37 -1.01
N SER A 219 6.67 -14.40 -1.79
CA SER A 219 6.62 -15.24 -2.98
C SER A 219 7.54 -14.69 -4.09
N PRO A 220 8.11 -15.54 -4.96
CA PRO A 220 8.94 -15.10 -6.08
C PRO A 220 8.28 -14.02 -6.95
N PRO A 221 9.08 -13.10 -7.54
CA PRO A 221 8.58 -12.13 -8.50
C PRO A 221 8.00 -12.83 -9.72
N GLN A 222 6.83 -12.38 -10.16
CA GLN A 222 6.24 -12.84 -11.42
C GLN A 222 6.72 -11.93 -12.55
N PRO A 223 7.02 -12.49 -13.73
CA PRO A 223 7.29 -11.67 -14.89
C PRO A 223 6.03 -10.84 -15.17
N ALA A 224 6.22 -9.53 -15.35
CA ALA A 224 5.15 -8.69 -15.86
C ALA A 224 4.71 -9.26 -17.21
N LEU A 225 3.43 -9.63 -17.33
CA LEU A 225 2.85 -9.92 -18.63
C LEU A 225 3.02 -8.65 -19.50
N ARG A 226 3.64 -8.84 -20.66
CA ARG A 226 3.98 -7.74 -21.59
C ARG A 226 2.72 -7.09 -22.13
#